data_AF-A0AAQ0RVN8-F1
#
_entry.id   AF-A0AAQ0RVN8-F1
#
_cell.length_a   1.000
_cell.length_b   1.000
_cell.length_c   1.000
_cell.angle_alpha   90.00
_cell.angle_beta   90.00
_cell.angle_gamma   90.00
#
_symmetry.space_group_name_H-M   'P 1'
#
loop_
_entity.id
_entity.type
_entity.pdbx_description
1 polymer ?
#
loop_
_entity_poly.entity_id
_entity_poly.type
_entity_poly.pdbx_seq_one_letter_code
_entity_poly.pdbx_strand_id
1 'polypeptide(L)'
;MNEVLKKQIIDKAYNTANINKNIWNVSALNDIELHLLGFYEMNGILYEDSQCRFVENIEFETNKGKFLKELYEDNPPNFDELIDEFVECQTINELINTFLDGYGLVLENDVIIYFKEI
;
A
#
# COMPACT_ATOMS: atom_id res chain seq x y z
N MET A 1 -0.16 8.48 -14.83
CA MET A 1 1.18 8.50 -14.23
C MET A 1 2.27 8.63 -15.29
N ASN A 2 3.36 9.37 -15.04
CA ASN A 2 4.52 9.40 -15.94
C ASN A 2 5.25 8.02 -15.92
N GLU A 3 5.68 7.53 -17.09
CA GLU A 3 6.38 6.25 -17.24
C GLU A 3 7.68 6.14 -16.41
N VAL A 4 8.36 7.27 -16.14
CA VAL A 4 9.55 7.29 -15.27
C VAL A 4 9.17 6.88 -13.85
N LEU A 5 8.14 7.51 -13.28
CA LEU A 5 7.67 7.25 -11.92
C LEU A 5 7.15 5.81 -11.78
N LYS A 6 6.34 5.36 -12.74
CA LYS A 6 5.87 3.98 -12.82
C LYS A 6 7.02 2.99 -12.76
N LYS A 7 8.07 3.22 -13.56
CA LYS A 7 9.25 2.35 -13.58
C LYS A 7 9.98 2.38 -12.23
N GLN A 8 10.14 3.55 -11.60
CA GLN A 8 10.78 3.67 -10.28
C GLN A 8 10.04 2.85 -9.21
N ILE A 9 8.71 2.90 -9.21
CA ILE A 9 7.88 2.15 -8.25
C ILE A 9 8.01 0.64 -8.46
N ILE A 10 7.89 0.17 -9.70
CA ILE A 10 8.05 -1.25 -10.05
C ILE A 10 9.46 -1.75 -9.73
N ASP A 11 10.48 -0.94 -10.07
CA ASP A 11 11.88 -1.28 -9.79
C ASP A 11 12.14 -1.32 -8.27
N LYS A 12 11.58 -0.39 -7.49
CA LYS A 12 11.68 -0.42 -6.01
C LYS A 12 11.05 -1.70 -5.47
N ALA A 13 9.81 -2.00 -5.82
CA ALA A 13 9.11 -3.19 -5.34
C ALA A 13 9.85 -4.50 -5.66
N TYR A 14 10.45 -4.58 -6.85
CA TYR A 14 11.31 -5.71 -7.21
C TYR A 14 12.58 -5.75 -6.35
N ASN A 15 13.26 -4.63 -6.17
CA ASN A 15 14.54 -4.58 -5.47
C ASN A 15 14.42 -4.76 -3.94
N THR A 16 13.34 -4.28 -3.33
CA THR A 16 13.17 -4.29 -1.86
C THR A 16 12.31 -5.43 -1.35
N ALA A 17 11.34 -5.88 -2.15
CA ALA A 17 10.37 -6.90 -1.75
C ALA A 17 10.32 -8.12 -2.70
N ASN A 18 11.20 -8.17 -3.71
CA ASN A 18 11.26 -9.24 -4.71
C ASN A 18 9.92 -9.48 -5.45
N ILE A 19 9.13 -8.42 -5.62
CA ILE A 19 7.83 -8.47 -6.30
C ILE A 19 8.05 -8.49 -7.81
N ASN A 20 7.46 -9.47 -8.49
CA ASN A 20 7.66 -9.67 -9.93
C ASN A 20 7.13 -8.48 -10.75
N LYS A 21 7.92 -7.99 -11.71
CA LYS A 21 7.51 -6.87 -12.58
C LYS A 21 6.28 -7.16 -13.44
N ASN A 22 5.94 -8.44 -13.65
CA ASN A 22 4.82 -8.85 -14.50
C ASN A 22 3.45 -8.81 -13.82
N ILE A 23 3.37 -8.63 -12.49
CA ILE A 23 2.08 -8.54 -11.80
C ILE A 23 1.50 -7.12 -11.80
N TRP A 24 2.25 -6.13 -12.28
CA TRP A 24 1.83 -4.73 -12.32
C TRP A 24 0.91 -4.50 -13.52
N ASN A 25 -0.36 -4.21 -13.23
CA ASN A 25 -1.36 -3.85 -14.23
C ASN A 25 -1.65 -2.34 -14.17
N VAL A 26 -2.40 -1.82 -15.15
CA VAL A 26 -2.74 -0.38 -15.23
C VAL A 26 -3.55 0.06 -14.01
N SER A 27 -4.43 -0.81 -13.50
CA SER A 27 -5.31 -0.50 -12.37
C SER A 27 -4.54 -0.27 -11.08
N ALA A 28 -3.65 -1.19 -10.70
CA ALA A 28 -2.77 -1.05 -9.54
C ALA A 28 -1.89 0.22 -9.60
N LEU A 29 -1.45 0.62 -10.80
CA LEU A 29 -0.70 1.86 -10.98
C LEU A 29 -1.58 3.11 -10.84
N ASN A 30 -2.84 3.05 -11.27
CA ASN A 30 -3.79 4.13 -11.06
C ASN A 30 -4.10 4.31 -9.57
N ASP A 31 -4.26 3.22 -8.83
CA ASP A 31 -4.50 3.27 -7.38
C ASP A 31 -3.32 3.96 -6.65
N ILE A 32 -2.09 3.63 -7.04
CA ILE A 32 -0.88 4.30 -6.54
C ILE A 32 -0.86 5.79 -6.92
N GLU A 33 -1.24 6.14 -8.14
CA GLU A 33 -1.30 7.54 -8.58
C GLU A 33 -2.30 8.34 -7.75
N LEU A 34 -3.50 7.79 -7.52
CA LEU A 34 -4.51 8.40 -6.67
C LEU A 34 -3.99 8.61 -5.24
N HIS A 35 -3.29 7.62 -4.69
CA HIS A 35 -2.68 7.75 -3.37
C HIS A 35 -1.60 8.84 -3.35
N LEU A 36 -0.69 8.86 -4.33
CA LEU A 36 0.33 9.90 -4.45
C LEU A 36 -0.26 11.31 -4.51
N LEU A 37 -1.31 11.50 -5.30
CA LEU A 37 -2.01 12.78 -5.41
C LEU A 37 -2.66 13.16 -4.06
N GLY A 38 -3.26 12.21 -3.36
CA GLY A 38 -3.88 12.43 -2.05
C GLY A 38 -2.94 13.00 -0.98
N PHE A 39 -1.64 12.67 -1.03
CA PHE A 39 -0.67 13.10 0.00
C PHE A 39 0.21 14.28 -0.41
N TYR A 40 0.60 14.32 -1.68
CA TYR A 40 1.71 15.18 -2.12
C TYR A 40 1.29 16.27 -3.11
N GLU A 41 0.06 16.22 -3.62
CA GLU A 41 -0.45 17.27 -4.50
C GLU A 41 -0.69 18.55 -3.69
N MET A 42 -0.05 19.64 -4.12
CA MET A 42 -0.37 20.98 -3.62
C MET A 42 -0.84 21.82 -4.81
N ASN A 43 -2.10 22.28 -4.76
CA ASN A 43 -2.72 23.12 -5.79
C ASN A 43 -2.78 22.49 -7.21
N GLY A 44 -3.09 21.20 -7.36
CA GLY A 44 -3.14 20.59 -8.70
C GLY A 44 -1.80 20.12 -9.24
N ILE A 45 -0.70 20.31 -8.50
CA ILE A 45 0.66 20.11 -9.01
C ILE A 45 1.40 19.08 -8.16
N LEU A 46 1.90 18.05 -8.85
CA LEU A 46 2.76 17.01 -8.29
C LEU A 46 4.20 17.24 -8.75
N TYR A 47 4.98 17.93 -7.91
CA TYR A 47 6.38 18.24 -8.18
C TYR A 47 7.27 16.99 -8.16
N GLU A 48 8.41 17.06 -8.86
CA GLU A 48 9.40 15.97 -8.90
C GLU A 48 9.89 15.58 -7.50
N ASP A 49 10.19 16.55 -6.62
CA ASP A 49 10.59 16.31 -5.23
C ASP A 49 9.53 15.54 -4.43
N SER A 50 8.25 15.78 -4.72
CA SER A 50 7.14 15.05 -4.11
C SER A 50 7.08 13.61 -4.60
N GLN A 51 7.33 13.37 -5.89
CA GLN A 51 7.41 12.02 -6.45
C GLN A 51 8.59 11.24 -5.84
N CYS A 52 9.77 11.86 -5.74
CA CYS A 52 10.93 11.24 -5.11
C CYS A 52 10.65 10.87 -3.65
N ARG A 53 10.10 11.79 -2.86
CA ARG A 53 9.74 11.53 -1.45
C ARG A 53 8.73 10.40 -1.30
N PHE A 54 7.71 10.36 -2.16
CA PHE A 54 6.78 9.24 -2.16
C PHE A 54 7.49 7.92 -2.44
N VAL A 55 8.28 7.85 -3.52
CA VAL A 55 9.03 6.64 -3.87
C VAL A 55 9.98 6.23 -2.76
N GLU A 56 10.61 7.16 -2.05
CA GLU A 56 11.49 6.87 -0.91
C GLU A 56 10.72 6.27 0.28
N ASN A 57 9.51 6.74 0.56
CA ASN A 57 8.75 6.41 1.76
C ASN A 57 7.79 5.22 1.63
N ILE A 58 7.46 4.78 0.42
CA ILE A 58 6.59 3.60 0.23
C ILE A 58 7.33 2.28 0.49
N GLU A 59 6.65 1.34 1.11
CA GLU A 59 7.04 -0.05 1.32
C GLU A 59 6.02 -0.99 0.67
N PHE A 60 6.40 -2.25 0.52
CA PHE A 60 5.58 -3.24 -0.18
C PHE A 60 5.57 -4.57 0.56
N GLU A 61 4.42 -5.23 0.61
CA GLU A 61 4.25 -6.58 1.13
C GLU A 61 3.24 -7.35 0.25
N THR A 62 3.43 -8.66 0.12
CA THR A 62 2.49 -9.55 -0.60
C THR A 62 1.91 -10.63 0.30
N ASN A 63 2.56 -10.89 1.43
CA ASN A 63 2.10 -11.83 2.44
C ASN A 63 1.20 -11.11 3.47
N LYS A 64 -0.11 -11.11 3.18
CA LYS A 64 -1.16 -10.56 4.05
C LYS A 64 -1.13 -11.11 5.48
N GLY A 65 -0.81 -12.40 5.64
CA GLY A 65 -0.73 -13.03 6.96
C GLY A 65 0.47 -12.53 7.78
N LYS A 66 1.61 -12.28 7.13
CA LYS A 66 2.76 -11.64 7.76
C LYS A 66 2.41 -10.20 8.16
N PHE A 67 1.83 -9.44 7.24
CA PHE A 67 1.44 -8.05 7.48
C PHE A 67 0.49 -7.89 8.67
N LEU A 68 -0.60 -8.67 8.71
CA LEU A 68 -1.55 -8.66 9.83
C LEU A 68 -0.88 -9.09 11.15
N LYS A 69 0.00 -10.09 11.11
CA LYS A 69 0.73 -10.52 12.30
C LYS A 69 1.59 -9.40 12.89
N GLU A 70 2.26 -8.63 12.04
CA GLU A 70 3.07 -7.47 12.47
C GLU A 70 2.18 -6.36 13.05
N LEU A 71 1.02 -6.08 12.44
CA LEU A 71 0.06 -5.09 12.98
C LEU A 71 -0.46 -5.44 14.37
N TYR A 72 -0.76 -6.72 14.63
CA TYR A 72 -1.28 -7.17 15.92
C TYR A 72 -0.17 -7.51 16.94
N GLU A 73 1.11 -7.37 16.61
CA GLU A 73 2.20 -7.81 17.49
C GLU A 73 2.21 -7.03 18.82
N ASP A 74 1.98 -5.72 18.76
CA ASP A 74 1.99 -4.84 19.94
C ASP A 74 0.65 -4.84 20.70
N ASN A 75 -0.45 -5.12 20.00
CA ASN A 75 -1.79 -5.16 20.58
C ASN A 75 -2.61 -6.33 20.00
N PRO A 76 -2.40 -7.56 20.53
CA PRO A 76 -3.06 -8.73 20.00
C PRO A 76 -4.57 -8.69 20.33
N PRO A 77 -5.44 -8.79 19.33
CA PRO A 77 -6.88 -8.77 19.53
C PRO A 77 -7.32 -10.06 20.20
N ASN A 78 -8.42 -9.98 20.94
CA ASN A 78 -9.10 -11.18 21.43
C ASN A 78 -9.98 -11.81 20.32
N PHE A 79 -10.55 -12.98 20.59
CA PHE A 79 -11.34 -13.70 19.59
C PHE A 79 -12.62 -12.96 19.19
N ASP A 80 -13.28 -12.27 20.12
CA ASP A 80 -14.51 -11.54 19.83
C ASP A 80 -14.21 -10.33 18.94
N GLU A 81 -13.13 -9.60 19.22
CA GLU A 81 -12.63 -8.48 18.39
C GLU A 81 -12.30 -8.93 16.96
N LEU A 82 -11.59 -10.06 16.80
CA LEU A 82 -11.29 -10.61 15.48
C LEU A 82 -12.56 -11.00 14.71
N ILE A 83 -13.53 -11.60 15.40
CA ILE A 83 -14.80 -11.99 14.76
C ILE A 83 -15.55 -10.74 14.30
N ASP A 84 -15.64 -9.72 15.13
CA ASP A 84 -16.29 -8.45 14.80
C ASP A 84 -15.62 -7.78 13.59
N GLU A 85 -14.29 -7.72 13.56
CA GLU A 85 -13.52 -7.19 12.43
C GLU A 85 -13.78 -7.97 11.13
N PHE A 86 -13.81 -9.31 11.18
CA PHE A 86 -14.08 -10.13 9.99
C PHE A 86 -15.53 -10.01 9.51
N VAL A 87 -16.49 -9.85 10.43
CA VAL A 87 -17.90 -9.63 10.08
C VAL A 87 -18.10 -8.27 9.41
N GLU A 88 -17.42 -7.24 9.91
CA GLU A 88 -17.50 -5.88 9.36
C GLU A 88 -16.82 -5.79 7.98
N CYS A 89 -15.57 -6.28 7.88
CA CYS A 89 -14.75 -6.06 6.69
C CYS A 89 -15.03 -7.03 5.54
N GLN A 90 -15.66 -8.19 5.76
CA GLN A 90 -16.01 -9.21 4.75
C GLN A 90 -14.84 -9.88 4.00
N THR A 91 -13.76 -9.16 3.67
CA THR A 91 -12.57 -9.65 3.00
C THR A 91 -11.30 -9.23 3.74
N ILE A 92 -10.23 -10.00 3.58
CA ILE A 92 -8.92 -9.67 4.14
C ILE A 92 -8.37 -8.36 3.56
N ASN A 93 -8.71 -8.04 2.30
CA ASN A 93 -8.27 -6.80 1.67
C ASN A 93 -8.94 -5.59 2.34
N GLU A 94 -10.24 -5.67 2.58
CA GLU A 94 -10.98 -4.64 3.31
C GLU A 94 -10.45 -4.48 4.74
N LEU A 95 -10.18 -5.59 5.45
CA LEU A 95 -9.57 -5.54 6.78
C LEU A 95 -8.24 -4.80 6.78
N ILE A 96 -7.33 -5.18 5.87
CA ILE A 96 -6.02 -4.52 5.74
C ILE A 96 -6.18 -3.05 5.35
N ASN A 97 -7.11 -2.73 4.45
CA ASN A 97 -7.39 -1.34 4.07
C ASN A 97 -7.91 -0.50 5.24
N THR A 98 -8.65 -1.07 6.18
CA THR A 98 -9.08 -0.37 7.42
C THR A 98 -7.87 0.00 8.29
N PHE A 99 -6.88 -0.89 8.44
CA PHE A 99 -5.65 -0.56 9.16
C PHE A 99 -4.77 0.45 8.43
N LEU A 100 -4.84 0.44 7.10
CA LEU A 100 -4.08 1.34 6.24
C LEU A 100 -4.77 2.67 5.96
N ASP A 101 -5.91 2.97 6.59
CA ASP A 101 -6.70 4.17 6.29
C ASP A 101 -5.82 5.44 6.40
N GLY A 102 -5.57 6.09 5.25
CA GLY A 102 -4.71 7.25 5.17
C GLY A 102 -3.20 6.98 5.32
N TYR A 103 -2.74 5.74 5.17
CA TYR A 103 -1.31 5.36 5.20
C TYR A 103 -0.90 4.30 4.16
N GLY A 104 -1.87 3.68 3.48
CA GLY A 104 -1.60 2.72 2.42
C GLY A 104 -2.86 2.18 1.77
N LEU A 105 -2.71 1.11 0.97
CA LEU A 105 -3.81 0.35 0.41
C LEU A 105 -3.34 -1.02 -0.11
N VAL A 106 -4.30 -1.93 -0.26
CA VAL A 106 -4.14 -3.18 -1.03
C VAL A 106 -4.52 -2.92 -2.49
N LEU A 107 -3.55 -3.11 -3.39
CA LEU A 107 -3.71 -2.94 -4.83
C LEU A 107 -4.44 -4.14 -5.46
N GLU A 108 -5.01 -3.95 -6.66
CA GLU A 108 -5.73 -5.02 -7.38
C GLU A 108 -4.86 -6.26 -7.68
N ASN A 109 -3.54 -6.09 -7.73
CA ASN A 109 -2.59 -7.20 -7.91
C ASN A 109 -2.14 -7.86 -6.60
N ASP A 110 -2.90 -7.68 -5.51
CA ASP A 110 -2.65 -8.22 -4.17
C ASP A 110 -1.35 -7.75 -3.50
N VAL A 111 -0.75 -6.67 -4.01
CA VAL A 111 0.36 -5.99 -3.34
C VAL A 111 -0.21 -5.00 -2.33
N ILE A 112 0.25 -5.10 -1.09
CA ILE A 112 0.04 -4.09 -0.06
C ILE A 112 1.11 -3.02 -0.28
N ILE A 113 0.69 -1.77 -0.46
CA ILE A 113 1.58 -0.60 -0.49
C ILE A 113 1.25 0.29 0.71
N TYR A 114 2.27 0.74 1.44
CA TYR A 114 2.07 1.56 2.63
C TYR A 114 3.28 2.46 2.89
N PHE A 115 3.11 3.51 3.67
CA PHE A 115 4.23 4.36 4.10
C PHE A 115 5.00 3.72 5.27
N LYS A 116 6.32 3.89 5.25
CA LYS A 116 7.25 3.38 6.27
C LYS A 116 6.95 3.82 7.72
N GLU A 117 6.18 4.89 7.90
CA GLU A 117 5.70 5.35 9.19
C GLU A 117 4.20 5.00 9.32
N ILE A 118 3.91 3.77 9.75
CA ILE A 118 2.64 3.40 10.41
C ILE A 118 2.91 3.29 11.90
#